data_AF-A0A0R2APA8-F1
#
_entry.id   AF-A0A0R2APA8-F1
#
_cell.length_a   1.000
_cell.length_b   1.000
_cell.length_c   1.000
_cell.angle_alpha   90.00
_cell.angle_beta   90.00
_cell.angle_gamma   90.00
#
_symmetry.space_group_name_H-M   'P 1'
#
loop_
_entity.id
_entity.type
_entity.pdbx_description
1 polymer ?
#
loop_
_entity_poly.entity_id
_entity_poly.type
_entity_poly.pdbx_seq_one_letter_code
_entity_poly.pdbx_strand_id
1 'polypeptide(L)'
;MKKLLIGLVCLLSLTMMAMRTSVSASSKPGFNSSYWNKARTVKVTKQVKAQLVTLKNGSWANNTTILKTKLLRKGSIIKVQNGGASWGWIITGNGFKHSHKSFWEMSKQLNTKWFNVVK
;
A
#
# COMPACT_ATOMS: atom_id res chain seq x y z
N MET A 1 5.25 77.22 -13.66
CA MET A 1 6.07 76.47 -12.68
C MET A 1 5.14 75.77 -11.68
N LYS A 2 5.20 74.43 -11.67
CA LYS A 2 4.80 73.43 -10.65
C LYS A 2 3.71 73.80 -9.62
N LYS A 3 2.60 73.05 -9.61
CA LYS A 3 2.07 72.36 -8.41
C LYS A 3 1.36 71.06 -8.82
N LEU A 4 2.07 69.93 -8.67
CA LEU A 4 1.47 68.58 -8.57
C LEU A 4 0.69 68.52 -7.25
N LEU A 5 -0.56 68.04 -7.27
CA LEU A 5 -1.20 67.49 -6.08
C LEU A 5 -1.55 66.04 -6.33
N ILE A 6 -0.87 65.18 -5.57
CA ILE A 6 -0.91 63.73 -5.59
C ILE A 6 -2.09 63.30 -4.71
N GLY A 7 -3.15 62.79 -5.33
CA GLY A 7 -4.27 62.15 -4.65
C GLY A 7 -4.05 60.65 -4.55
N LEU A 8 -3.24 60.22 -3.58
CA LEU A 8 -2.97 58.82 -3.24
C LEU A 8 -4.18 58.24 -2.50
N VAL A 9 -5.17 57.71 -3.22
CA VAL A 9 -6.25 56.94 -2.61
C VAL A 9 -5.80 55.50 -2.45
N CYS A 10 -5.35 55.18 -1.23
CA CYS A 10 -5.15 53.84 -0.71
C CYS A 10 -6.43 52.97 -0.90
N LEU A 11 -6.49 52.17 -1.96
CA LEU A 11 -7.31 50.96 -1.97
C LEU A 11 -6.44 49.80 -1.46
N LEU A 12 -6.39 49.64 -0.13
CA LEU A 12 -5.96 48.39 0.50
C LEU A 12 -7.09 47.37 0.28
N SER A 13 -7.03 46.64 -0.83
CA SER A 13 -7.84 45.45 -1.05
C SER A 13 -7.36 44.34 -0.13
N LEU A 14 -8.05 44.20 1.00
CA LEU A 14 -7.89 43.13 1.97
C LEU A 14 -8.34 41.82 1.32
N THR A 15 -7.42 41.13 0.64
CA THR A 15 -7.65 39.78 0.13
C THR A 15 -7.67 38.82 1.32
N MET A 16 -8.88 38.46 1.76
CA MET A 16 -9.09 37.28 2.60
C MET A 16 -8.64 36.04 1.81
N MET A 17 -7.36 35.68 1.98
CA MET A 17 -6.84 34.42 1.51
C MET A 17 -7.49 33.33 2.37
N ALA A 18 -8.59 32.78 1.88
CA ALA A 18 -9.21 31.60 2.47
C ALA A 18 -8.16 30.50 2.53
N MET A 19 -7.62 30.26 3.73
CA MET A 19 -6.78 29.09 4.01
C MET A 19 -7.62 27.87 3.69
N ARG A 20 -7.44 27.32 2.48
CA ARG A 20 -7.92 25.98 2.16
C ARG A 20 -7.08 25.05 3.02
N THR A 21 -7.63 24.63 4.17
CA THR A 21 -7.06 23.53 4.94
C THR A 21 -7.06 22.32 4.00
N SER A 22 -5.89 21.95 3.48
CA SER A 22 -5.73 20.70 2.78
C SER A 22 -6.02 19.60 3.79
N VAL A 23 -7.19 18.96 3.64
CA VAL A 23 -7.45 17.70 4.34
C VAL A 23 -6.43 16.71 3.78
N SER A 24 -5.33 16.54 4.50
CA SER A 24 -4.29 15.59 4.14
C SER A 24 -4.90 14.20 4.32
N ALA A 25 -5.46 13.65 3.23
CA ALA A 25 -5.92 12.28 3.21
C ALA A 25 -4.75 11.41 3.67
N SER A 26 -4.89 10.75 4.82
CA SER A 26 -3.86 9.85 5.34
C SER A 26 -3.62 8.78 4.29
N SER A 27 -2.52 8.93 3.56
CA SER A 27 -2.15 8.03 2.50
C SER A 27 -1.87 6.68 3.14
N LYS A 28 -2.49 5.62 2.60
CA LYS A 28 -2.26 4.26 3.07
C LYS A 28 -0.75 3.98 3.10
N PRO A 29 -0.22 3.35 4.16
CA PRO A 29 1.21 3.04 4.25
C PRO A 29 1.72 2.35 2.99
N GLY A 30 2.84 2.84 2.43
CA GLY A 30 3.48 2.23 1.26
C GLY A 30 3.99 0.82 1.54
N PHE A 31 4.30 0.03 0.50
CA PHE A 31 4.73 -1.37 0.62
C PHE A 31 5.88 -1.56 1.63
N ASN A 32 6.92 -0.72 1.58
CA ASN A 32 8.10 -0.79 2.45
C ASN A 32 7.89 -0.22 3.86
N SER A 33 6.68 0.20 4.22
CA SER A 33 6.42 0.74 5.56
C SER A 33 6.47 -0.38 6.62
N SER A 34 7.09 -0.08 7.76
CA SER A 34 7.10 -0.94 8.95
C SER A 34 5.70 -1.31 9.45
N TYR A 35 4.67 -0.56 9.04
CA TYR A 35 3.26 -0.90 9.25
C TYR A 35 2.91 -2.34 8.81
N TRP A 36 3.56 -2.83 7.75
CA TRP A 36 3.34 -4.16 7.15
C TRP A 36 4.23 -5.26 7.72
N ASN A 37 5.08 -4.98 8.71
CA ASN A 37 5.88 -6.00 9.40
C ASN A 37 5.00 -6.96 10.20
N LYS A 38 3.78 -6.54 10.55
CA LYS A 38 2.75 -7.36 11.17
C LYS A 38 1.63 -7.64 10.16
N ALA A 39 1.05 -8.84 10.24
CA ALA A 39 -0.11 -9.18 9.44
C ALA A 39 -1.28 -8.21 9.68
N ARG A 40 -1.91 -7.77 8.58
CA ARG A 40 -3.07 -6.87 8.56
C ARG A 40 -4.21 -7.47 7.77
N THR A 41 -5.42 -7.30 8.27
CA THR A 41 -6.63 -7.68 7.56
C THR A 41 -6.88 -6.69 6.43
N VAL A 42 -7.08 -7.21 5.22
CA VAL A 42 -7.25 -6.40 4.02
C VAL A 42 -8.39 -6.94 3.16
N LYS A 43 -9.07 -6.03 2.46
CA LYS A 43 -10.08 -6.35 1.45
C LYS A 43 -9.49 -6.17 0.07
N VAL A 44 -9.50 -7.25 -0.71
CA VAL A 44 -9.00 -7.29 -2.09
C VAL A 44 -9.86 -6.39 -2.98
N THR A 45 -9.25 -5.45 -3.72
CA THR A 45 -9.97 -4.50 -4.58
C THR A 45 -10.00 -4.92 -6.05
N LYS A 46 -9.09 -5.81 -6.45
CA LYS A 46 -9.01 -6.39 -7.79
C LYS A 46 -8.58 -7.86 -7.73
N GLN A 47 -8.93 -8.64 -8.74
CA GLN A 47 -8.48 -10.03 -8.78
C GLN A 47 -6.95 -10.10 -8.79
N VAL A 48 -6.39 -10.92 -7.90
CA VAL A 48 -4.94 -11.14 -7.79
C VAL A 48 -4.64 -12.62 -7.62
N LYS A 49 -3.43 -13.04 -8.03
CA LYS A 49 -2.97 -14.42 -7.94
C LYS A 49 -2.08 -14.59 -6.71
N ALA A 50 -2.39 -15.61 -5.92
CA ALA A 50 -1.59 -16.08 -4.81
C ALA A 50 -0.97 -17.45 -5.16
N GLN A 51 0.25 -17.68 -4.72
CA GLN A 51 1.00 -18.91 -4.96
C GLN A 51 1.46 -19.50 -3.64
N LEU A 52 1.18 -20.78 -3.41
CA LEU A 52 1.86 -21.54 -2.38
C LEU A 52 3.22 -21.91 -2.94
N VAL A 53 4.26 -21.36 -2.34
CA VAL A 53 5.63 -21.65 -2.70
C VAL A 53 6.26 -22.57 -1.66
N THR A 54 7.19 -23.41 -2.09
CA THR A 54 8.06 -24.17 -1.20
C THR A 54 9.52 -23.87 -1.49
N LEU A 55 10.33 -23.85 -0.44
CA LEU A 55 11.77 -23.67 -0.51
C LEU A 55 12.42 -25.01 -0.73
N LYS A 56 13.24 -25.12 -1.78
CA LYS A 56 14.15 -26.25 -1.98
C LYS A 56 15.52 -25.87 -1.40
N ASN A 57 16.09 -26.76 -0.58
CA ASN A 57 17.40 -26.60 0.04
C ASN A 57 17.60 -25.31 0.89
N GLY A 58 16.52 -24.74 1.44
CA GLY A 58 16.58 -23.58 2.34
C GLY A 58 17.02 -22.26 1.67
N SER A 59 17.17 -22.21 0.34
CA SER A 59 17.59 -21.01 -0.39
C SER A 59 16.42 -20.35 -1.10
N TRP A 60 16.30 -19.04 -0.89
CA TRP A 60 15.13 -18.23 -1.27
C TRP A 60 15.20 -17.67 -2.70
N ALA A 61 16.40 -17.47 -3.25
CA ALA A 61 16.59 -16.74 -4.50
C ALA A 61 16.34 -17.60 -5.76
N ASN A 62 16.75 -18.88 -5.74
CA ASN A 62 16.88 -19.67 -6.96
C ASN A 62 16.18 -21.04 -6.91
N ASN A 63 15.57 -21.39 -5.78
CA ASN A 63 15.14 -22.75 -5.48
C ASN A 63 13.68 -22.84 -5.01
N THR A 64 12.84 -21.98 -5.57
CA THR A 64 11.44 -21.89 -5.18
C THR A 64 10.56 -22.67 -6.15
N THR A 65 9.78 -23.61 -5.65
CA THR A 65 8.79 -24.35 -6.44
C THR A 65 7.39 -23.87 -6.10
N ILE A 66 6.58 -23.56 -7.13
CA ILE A 66 5.17 -23.25 -6.96
C ILE A 66 4.41 -24.56 -6.81
N LEU A 67 3.84 -24.81 -5.63
CA LEU A 67 3.05 -26.01 -5.36
C LEU A 67 1.59 -25.83 -5.74
N LYS A 68 1.01 -24.67 -5.44
CA LYS A 68 -0.40 -24.37 -5.70
C LYS A 68 -0.58 -22.92 -6.11
N THR A 69 -1.64 -22.65 -6.86
CA THR A 69 -2.08 -21.30 -7.21
C THR A 69 -3.51 -21.12 -6.74
N LYS A 70 -3.84 -19.95 -6.21
CA LYS A 70 -5.19 -19.54 -5.85
C LYS A 70 -5.48 -18.14 -6.37
N LEU A 71 -6.64 -17.96 -7.00
CA LEU A 71 -7.12 -16.64 -7.37
C LEU A 71 -7.88 -16.02 -6.20
N LEU A 72 -7.44 -14.83 -5.79
CA LEU A 72 -8.12 -14.01 -4.81
C LEU A 72 -9.07 -13.08 -5.55
N ARG A 73 -10.37 -13.34 -5.38
CA ARG A 73 -11.43 -12.54 -6.01
C ARG A 73 -11.53 -11.16 -5.35
N LYS A 74 -12.03 -10.17 -6.11
CA LYS A 74 -12.40 -8.86 -5.57
C LYS A 74 -13.41 -9.05 -4.44
N GLY A 75 -13.23 -8.31 -3.34
CA GLY A 75 -14.08 -8.38 -2.15
C GLY A 75 -13.62 -9.38 -1.10
N SER A 76 -12.73 -10.32 -1.43
CA SER A 76 -12.18 -11.27 -0.45
C SER A 76 -11.45 -10.56 0.68
N ILE A 77 -11.62 -11.07 1.90
CA ILE A 77 -10.90 -10.61 3.09
C ILE A 77 -9.80 -11.61 3.40
N ILE A 78 -8.56 -11.12 3.50
CA ILE A 78 -7.37 -11.93 3.78
C ILE A 78 -6.47 -11.18 4.77
N LYS A 79 -5.46 -11.86 5.32
CA LYS A 79 -4.39 -11.19 6.07
C LYS A 79 -3.13 -11.14 5.24
N VAL A 80 -2.45 -10.00 5.19
CA VAL A 80 -1.16 -9.85 4.52
C VAL A 80 -0.12 -9.17 5.39
N GLN A 81 1.14 -9.54 5.15
CA GLN A 81 2.32 -8.87 5.68
C GLN A 81 3.37 -8.75 4.56
N ASN A 82 4.31 -7.82 4.73
CA ASN A 82 5.44 -7.69 3.81
C ASN A 82 6.36 -8.91 3.94
N GLY A 83 6.77 -9.50 2.82
CA GLY A 83 7.66 -10.66 2.76
C GLY A 83 9.16 -10.35 2.71
N GLY A 84 9.54 -9.08 2.74
CA GLY A 84 10.92 -8.60 2.68
C GLY A 84 11.43 -8.39 1.26
N ALA A 85 12.75 -8.30 1.10
CA ALA A 85 13.39 -7.99 -0.18
C ALA A 85 13.23 -9.10 -1.24
N SER A 86 13.03 -10.34 -0.81
CA SER A 86 12.95 -11.52 -1.69
C SER A 86 11.53 -11.89 -2.08
N TRP A 87 10.51 -11.32 -1.45
CA TRP A 87 9.11 -11.73 -1.59
C TRP A 87 8.17 -10.53 -1.70
N GLY A 88 7.02 -10.72 -2.33
CA GLY A 88 5.98 -9.69 -2.36
C GLY A 88 5.19 -9.63 -1.04
N TRP A 89 3.90 -9.91 -1.15
CA TRP A 89 3.03 -10.03 0.01
C TRP A 89 2.93 -11.47 0.48
N ILE A 90 3.14 -11.71 1.76
CA ILE A 90 2.87 -13.00 2.39
C ILE A 90 1.42 -13.00 2.85
N ILE A 91 0.64 -13.99 2.42
CA ILE A 91 -0.78 -14.12 2.77
C ILE A 91 -0.89 -15.09 3.94
N THR A 92 -1.58 -14.70 5.01
CA THR A 92 -1.77 -15.54 6.20
C THR A 92 -3.26 -15.72 6.51
N GLY A 93 -3.57 -16.63 7.44
CA GLY A 93 -4.92 -16.83 7.97
C GLY A 93 -5.63 -18.06 7.40
N ASN A 94 -6.95 -18.12 7.61
CA ASN A 94 -7.73 -19.32 7.31
C ASN A 94 -7.71 -19.64 5.81
N GLY A 95 -7.38 -20.89 5.46
CA GLY A 95 -7.22 -21.33 4.07
C GLY A 95 -5.87 -21.02 3.42
N PHE A 96 -4.92 -20.41 4.14
CA PHE A 96 -3.55 -20.15 3.71
C PHE A 96 -2.55 -20.75 4.71
N LYS A 97 -2.50 -22.09 4.77
CA LYS A 97 -1.63 -22.84 5.70
C LYS A 97 -0.16 -22.66 5.35
N HIS A 98 0.66 -22.35 6.35
CA HIS A 98 2.12 -22.20 6.23
C HIS A 98 2.84 -23.34 6.95
N SER A 99 4.08 -23.59 6.54
CA SER A 99 5.02 -24.49 7.20
C SER A 99 6.42 -23.87 7.18
N HIS A 100 7.37 -24.49 7.86
CA HIS A 100 8.79 -24.09 7.82
C HIS A 100 9.40 -24.11 6.40
N LYS A 101 8.78 -24.84 5.46
CA LYS A 101 9.24 -24.96 4.06
C LYS A 101 8.34 -24.27 3.05
N SER A 102 7.11 -23.88 3.43
CA SER A 102 6.11 -23.42 2.46
C SER A 102 5.23 -22.30 2.99
N PHE A 103 4.94 -21.30 2.15
CA PHE A 103 4.08 -20.18 2.50
C PHE A 103 3.35 -19.66 1.27
N TRP A 104 2.25 -18.94 1.50
CA TRP A 104 1.52 -18.29 0.43
C TRP A 104 2.07 -16.90 0.19
N GLU A 105 2.40 -16.62 -1.07
CA GLU A 105 2.90 -15.33 -1.48
C GLU A 105 2.17 -14.79 -2.72
N MET A 106 2.25 -13.47 -2.90
CA MET A 106 1.84 -12.82 -4.13
C MET A 106 3.04 -12.22 -4.82
N SER A 107 3.48 -12.94 -5.84
CA SER A 107 4.59 -12.53 -6.68
C SER A 107 4.34 -11.16 -7.33
N LYS A 108 5.38 -10.31 -7.33
CA LYS A 108 5.48 -9.05 -8.10
C LYS A 108 4.50 -7.92 -7.76
N GLN A 109 3.68 -8.04 -6.71
CA GLN A 109 2.80 -6.94 -6.28
C GLN A 109 3.47 -6.05 -5.21
N LEU A 110 4.56 -5.37 -5.54
CA LEU A 110 5.33 -4.51 -4.61
C LEU A 110 4.68 -3.13 -4.37
N ASN A 111 3.35 -3.12 -4.25
CA ASN A 111 2.56 -1.93 -3.97
C ASN A 111 1.29 -2.31 -3.20
N THR A 112 0.58 -1.32 -2.72
CA THR A 112 -0.67 -1.50 -1.96
C THR A 112 -1.93 -1.24 -2.78
N LYS A 113 -1.84 -1.03 -4.11
CA LYS A 113 -2.99 -0.60 -4.95
C LYS A 113 -4.06 -1.69 -5.14
N TRP A 114 -3.78 -2.94 -4.74
CA TRP A 114 -4.65 -4.09 -4.96
C TRP A 114 -5.58 -4.45 -3.79
N PHE A 115 -5.50 -3.72 -2.68
CA PHE A 115 -6.34 -3.95 -1.51
C PHE A 115 -6.54 -2.67 -0.69
N ASN A 116 -7.52 -2.69 0.21
CA ASN A 116 -7.69 -1.70 1.27
C ASN A 116 -7.55 -2.36 2.64
N VAL A 117 -7.03 -1.62 3.61
CA VAL A 117 -6.99 -2.08 5.01
C VAL A 117 -8.43 -2.14 5.53
N VAL A 118 -8.77 -3.25 6.18
CA VAL A 118 -10.00 -3.35 6.98
C VAL A 118 -9.62 -2.89 8.39
N LYS A 119 -10.26 -1.81 8.85
CA LYS A 119 -10.12 -1.30 10.22
C LYS A 119 -10.99 -2.11 11.16
#